data_AF-A0A6C0DRA4-F1
#
_entry.id   AF-A0A6C0DRA4-F1
#
_cell.length_a   1.000
_cell.length_b   1.000
_cell.length_c   1.000
_cell.angle_alpha   90.00
_cell.angle_beta   90.00
_cell.angle_gamma   90.00
#
_symmetry.space_group_name_H-M   'P 1'
#
loop_
_entity.id
_entity.type
_entity.pdbx_description
1 polymer ?
#
loop_
_entity_poly.entity_id
_entity_poly.type
_entity_poly.pdbx_seq_one_letter_code
_entity_poly.pdbx_strand_id
1 'polypeptide(L)'
;MLRDYDPNRYIIILTDNVSFFDEYLDGYKLMVSHFDYNNHIHENIDTSNDWNKYGLIPKLYHSYYTPFETTMYLDVDMWFKKDFIFIWEEYYKSPDLVLYAGVSDENNKSPSSWHWGTIDEVIEKVGVNIPQISGTLIVYNKNRLKEMVNLHVENILNNISKWNIKTWYRNGLPEEIIYAIIFGYEKIKPSIELNDWIFNNKNCDPMDKNV
;
A
#
# COMPACT_ATOMS: atom_id res chain seq x y z
N MET A 1 15.03 17.86 -9.56
CA MET A 1 14.15 16.68 -9.71
C MET A 1 13.04 17.11 -10.64
N LEU A 2 13.07 16.70 -11.91
CA LEU A 2 11.94 16.93 -12.82
C LEU A 2 10.80 16.03 -12.34
N ARG A 3 9.65 16.63 -12.03
CA ARG A 3 8.43 15.92 -11.65
C ARG A 3 7.43 16.09 -12.78
N ASP A 4 7.40 15.13 -13.68
CA ASP A 4 6.38 15.08 -14.72
C ASP A 4 5.15 14.39 -14.15
N TYR A 5 4.10 15.17 -13.90
CA TYR A 5 2.82 14.65 -13.44
C TYR A 5 1.92 14.35 -14.64
N ASP A 6 1.09 13.31 -14.52
CA ASP A 6 0.03 13.03 -15.49
C ASP A 6 -0.93 14.23 -15.57
N PRO A 7 -0.99 14.96 -16.71
CA PRO A 7 -1.83 16.15 -16.81
C PRO A 7 -3.32 15.80 -16.92
N ASN A 8 -3.66 14.54 -17.18
CA ASN A 8 -5.04 14.13 -17.47
C ASN A 8 -5.81 13.71 -16.23
N ARG A 9 -5.11 13.25 -15.18
CA ARG A 9 -5.72 12.63 -14.00
C ARG A 9 -5.47 13.47 -12.75
N TYR A 10 -6.40 13.40 -11.80
CA TYR A 10 -6.19 14.06 -10.51
C TYR A 10 -5.17 13.28 -9.69
N ILE A 11 -4.15 13.98 -9.22
CA ILE A 11 -3.11 13.44 -8.34
C ILE A 11 -3.26 14.11 -6.98
N ILE A 12 -3.19 13.32 -5.92
CA ILE A 12 -3.13 13.84 -4.56
C ILE A 12 -1.77 13.54 -3.97
N ILE A 13 -1.18 14.55 -3.37
CA ILE A 13 0.00 14.42 -2.56
C ILE A 13 -0.41 14.55 -1.09
N LEU A 14 -0.12 13.50 -0.32
CA LEU A 14 -0.22 13.53 1.13
C LEU A 14 1.11 13.99 1.70
N THR A 15 1.10 15.08 2.46
CA THR A 15 2.32 15.67 3.03
C THR A 15 2.03 16.34 4.37
N ASP A 16 3.01 16.38 5.26
CA ASP A 16 2.97 17.21 6.45
C ASP A 16 3.38 18.67 6.19
N ASN A 17 3.98 18.94 5.04
CA ASN A 17 4.43 20.27 4.65
C ASN A 17 3.84 20.71 3.31
N VAL A 18 2.60 21.21 3.37
CA VAL A 18 1.87 21.71 2.19
C VAL A 18 2.65 22.80 1.46
N SER A 19 3.35 23.68 2.19
CA SER A 19 4.08 24.82 1.61
C SER A 19 5.17 24.43 0.61
N PHE A 20 5.69 23.19 0.70
CA PHE A 20 6.64 22.67 -0.26
C PHE A 20 6.05 22.53 -1.68
N PHE A 21 4.73 22.51 -1.79
CA PHE A 21 4.01 22.28 -3.04
C PHE A 21 3.30 23.51 -3.59
N ASP A 22 3.35 24.66 -2.90
CA ASP A 22 2.61 25.88 -3.27
C ASP A 22 2.90 26.33 -4.71
N GLU A 23 4.15 26.20 -5.17
CA GLU A 23 4.56 26.59 -6.54
C GLU A 23 4.07 25.63 -7.64
N TYR A 24 3.56 24.44 -7.28
CA TYR A 24 3.11 23.40 -8.21
C TYR A 24 1.59 23.28 -8.31
N LEU A 25 0.85 24.05 -7.50
CA LEU A 25 -0.63 24.03 -7.49
C LEU A 25 -1.23 24.70 -8.74
N ASP A 26 -0.49 25.61 -9.38
CA ASP A 26 -0.93 26.31 -10.58
C ASP A 26 -0.54 25.52 -11.85
N GLY A 27 -1.52 24.85 -12.45
CA GLY A 27 -1.41 24.29 -13.82
C GLY A 27 -1.58 22.78 -13.95
N TYR A 28 -1.50 22.02 -12.86
CA TYR A 28 -1.72 20.58 -12.84
C TYR A 28 -3.04 20.23 -12.15
N LYS A 29 -3.63 19.08 -12.45
CA LYS A 29 -4.73 18.48 -11.65
C LYS A 29 -4.19 17.93 -10.32
N LEU A 30 -3.36 18.72 -9.65
CA LEU A 30 -2.65 18.39 -8.44
C LEU A 30 -3.44 18.92 -7.24
N MET A 31 -3.71 18.03 -6.29
CA MET A 31 -4.28 18.35 -5.00
C MET A 31 -3.24 18.03 -3.93
N VAL A 32 -3.14 18.88 -2.91
CA VAL A 32 -2.26 18.64 -1.77
C VAL A 32 -3.13 18.55 -0.53
N SER A 33 -2.96 17.48 0.23
CA SER A 33 -3.71 17.26 1.47
C SER A 33 -2.73 17.14 2.62
N HIS A 34 -3.00 17.89 3.69
CA HIS A 34 -2.21 17.81 4.91
C HIS A 34 -2.45 16.48 5.61
N PHE A 35 -1.40 15.70 5.81
CA PHE A 35 -1.44 14.48 6.60
C PHE A 35 -1.06 14.80 8.05
N ASP A 36 -2.04 14.74 8.96
CA ASP A 36 -1.80 14.99 10.39
C ASP A 36 -1.41 13.67 11.08
N TYR A 37 -0.10 13.47 11.22
CA TYR A 37 0.46 12.29 11.88
C TYR A 37 -0.11 12.05 13.28
N ASN A 38 -0.43 13.11 14.03
CA ASN A 38 -0.81 12.99 15.43
C ASN A 38 -2.12 12.22 15.62
N ASN A 39 -2.99 12.22 14.60
CA ASN A 39 -4.26 11.50 14.63
C ASN A 39 -4.10 9.98 14.44
N HIS A 40 -2.90 9.51 14.10
CA HIS A 40 -2.62 8.14 13.69
C HIS A 40 -1.44 7.51 14.45
N ILE A 41 -0.95 8.17 15.51
CA ILE A 41 0.10 7.61 16.36
C ILE A 41 -0.49 6.48 17.18
N HIS A 42 0.13 5.31 17.08
CA HIS A 42 -0.16 4.15 17.89
C HIS A 42 1.02 3.88 18.83
N GLU A 43 0.77 3.52 20.09
CA GLU A 43 1.84 3.33 21.10
C GLU A 43 2.86 2.25 20.72
N ASN A 44 2.43 1.24 19.96
CA ASN A 44 3.28 0.16 19.45
C ASN A 44 4.02 0.49 18.14
N ILE A 45 3.90 1.72 17.63
CA ILE A 45 4.70 2.21 16.50
C ILE A 45 5.76 3.18 17.06
N ASP A 46 7.03 2.83 16.91
CA ASP A 46 8.13 3.73 17.22
C ASP A 46 8.20 4.87 16.20
N THR A 47 7.69 6.04 16.56
CA THR A 47 7.68 7.25 15.72
C THR A 47 9.00 8.02 15.73
N SER A 48 10.00 7.60 16.53
CA SER A 48 11.37 8.09 16.42
C SER A 48 12.10 7.50 15.20
N ASN A 49 11.55 6.41 14.64
CA ASN A 49 11.99 5.84 13.38
C ASN A 49 11.32 6.55 12.19
N ASP A 50 12.13 7.17 11.32
CA ASP A 50 11.64 7.91 10.15
C ASP A 50 10.83 7.04 9.19
N TRP A 51 11.16 5.76 9.02
CA TRP A 51 10.37 4.88 8.16
C TRP A 51 8.98 4.63 8.73
N ASN A 52 8.88 4.38 10.03
CA ASN A 52 7.56 4.21 10.65
C ASN A 52 6.73 5.49 10.55
N LYS A 53 7.36 6.64 10.81
CA LYS A 53 6.69 7.94 10.78
C LYS A 53 6.26 8.35 9.37
N TYR A 54 7.17 8.29 8.39
CA TYR A 54 6.98 8.86 7.06
C TYR A 54 6.63 7.82 5.98
N GLY A 55 6.87 6.53 6.23
CA GLY A 55 6.52 5.42 5.34
C GLY A 55 5.27 4.68 5.80
N LEU A 56 5.38 3.97 6.93
CA LEU A 56 4.32 3.09 7.43
C LEU A 56 3.00 3.82 7.71
N ILE A 57 3.02 4.86 8.56
CA ILE A 57 1.80 5.53 9.01
C ILE A 57 1.02 6.14 7.83
N PRO A 58 1.62 6.94 6.93
CA PRO A 58 0.92 7.44 5.75
C PRO A 58 0.35 6.34 4.88
N LYS A 59 1.14 5.27 4.64
CA LYS A 59 0.67 4.14 3.84
C LYS A 59 -0.51 3.42 4.47
N LEU A 60 -0.62 3.28 5.79
CA LEU A 60 -1.79 2.64 6.43
C LEU A 60 -3.05 3.52 6.38
N TYR A 61 -2.90 4.85 6.49
CA TYR A 61 -4.02 5.76 6.72
C TYR A 61 -4.33 6.69 5.53
N HIS A 62 -3.68 6.53 4.38
CA HIS A 62 -3.96 7.33 3.17
C HIS A 62 -5.43 7.36 2.74
N SER A 63 -6.20 6.30 3.01
CA SER A 63 -7.65 6.24 2.74
C SER A 63 -8.48 7.29 3.50
N TYR A 64 -7.96 7.84 4.60
CA TYR A 64 -8.65 8.88 5.38
C TYR A 64 -8.55 10.26 4.72
N TYR A 65 -7.52 10.46 3.89
CA TYR A 65 -7.14 11.77 3.37
C TYR A 65 -7.46 11.94 1.88
N THR A 66 -7.73 10.85 1.14
CA THR A 66 -8.20 10.96 -0.24
C THR A 66 -9.63 11.55 -0.29
N PRO A 67 -9.92 12.54 -1.15
CA PRO A 67 -11.26 13.04 -1.45
C PRO A 67 -12.00 12.16 -2.46
N PHE A 68 -11.34 11.18 -3.09
CA PHE A 68 -11.94 10.33 -4.11
C PHE A 68 -12.52 9.05 -3.52
N GLU A 69 -13.70 8.67 -4.00
CA GLU A 69 -14.36 7.43 -3.57
C GLU A 69 -13.59 6.19 -4.03
N THR A 70 -12.97 6.24 -5.22
CA THR A 70 -12.03 5.20 -5.69
C THR A 70 -10.68 5.83 -5.89
N THR A 71 -9.64 5.25 -5.29
CA THR A 71 -8.27 5.78 -5.32
C THR A 71 -7.30 4.66 -5.66
N MET A 72 -6.25 5.00 -6.40
CA MET A 72 -5.08 4.14 -6.59
C MET A 72 -3.90 4.76 -5.85
N TYR A 73 -3.41 4.05 -4.84
CA TYR A 73 -2.12 4.32 -4.21
C TYR A 73 -1.00 3.78 -5.11
N LEU A 74 0.08 4.54 -5.23
CA LEU A 74 1.26 4.22 -6.02
C LEU A 74 2.51 4.66 -5.26
N ASP A 75 3.54 3.83 -5.23
CA ASP A 75 4.88 4.31 -4.89
C ASP A 75 5.38 5.28 -5.98
N VAL A 76 6.16 6.26 -5.56
CA VAL A 76 6.61 7.36 -6.43
C VAL A 76 7.76 6.98 -7.37
N ASP A 77 8.37 5.82 -7.16
CA ASP A 77 9.49 5.26 -7.93
C ASP A 77 9.04 4.24 -9.01
N MET A 78 7.73 4.19 -9.28
CA MET A 78 7.17 3.39 -10.37
C MET A 78 7.21 4.12 -11.72
N TRP A 79 7.76 3.47 -12.74
CA TRP A 79 7.77 3.99 -14.12
C TRP A 79 6.82 3.21 -15.03
N PHE A 80 5.71 3.84 -15.46
CA PHE A 80 4.75 3.22 -16.38
C PHE A 80 5.13 3.49 -17.85
N LYS A 81 5.36 2.41 -18.62
CA LYS A 81 5.71 2.45 -20.05
C LYS A 81 4.48 2.29 -20.95
N LYS A 82 3.34 1.89 -20.38
CA LYS A 82 2.03 1.79 -21.04
C LYS A 82 0.96 2.47 -20.19
N ASP A 83 -0.16 2.81 -20.83
CA ASP A 83 -1.33 3.31 -20.12
C ASP A 83 -1.85 2.26 -19.12
N PHE A 84 -2.16 2.71 -17.92
CA PHE A 84 -2.60 1.90 -16.80
C PHE A 84 -4.14 1.83 -16.68
N ILE A 85 -4.88 2.17 -17.75
CA ILE A 85 -6.35 1.95 -17.83
C ILE A 85 -6.71 0.50 -17.47
N PHE A 86 -5.92 -0.47 -17.90
CA PHE A 86 -6.08 -1.89 -17.55
C PHE A 86 -6.24 -2.12 -16.04
N ILE A 87 -5.51 -1.39 -15.20
CA ILE A 87 -5.57 -1.53 -13.74
C ILE A 87 -6.99 -1.20 -13.22
N TRP A 88 -7.60 -0.17 -13.80
CA TRP A 88 -8.98 0.21 -13.47
C TRP A 88 -9.99 -0.82 -13.99
N GLU A 89 -9.78 -1.37 -15.19
CA GLU A 89 -10.62 -2.43 -15.74
C GLU A 89 -10.58 -3.70 -14.87
N GLU A 90 -9.40 -4.08 -14.37
CA GLU A 90 -9.25 -5.18 -13.40
C GLU A 90 -9.94 -4.87 -12.07
N TYR A 91 -9.81 -3.64 -11.56
CA TYR A 91 -10.46 -3.24 -10.32
C TYR A 91 -11.98 -3.40 -10.37
N TYR A 92 -12.61 -3.01 -11.49
CA TYR A 92 -14.06 -3.13 -11.64
C TYR A 92 -14.57 -4.58 -11.79
N LYS A 93 -13.67 -5.56 -11.94
CA LYS A 93 -14.00 -6.99 -11.85
C LYS A 93 -13.94 -7.51 -10.41
N SER A 94 -13.23 -6.80 -9.52
CA SER A 94 -13.04 -7.22 -8.13
C SER A 94 -14.34 -7.04 -7.32
N PRO A 95 -14.90 -8.10 -6.72
CA PRO A 95 -16.07 -7.98 -5.86
C PRO A 95 -15.75 -7.29 -4.52
N ASP A 96 -14.49 -7.28 -4.10
CA ASP A 96 -14.05 -6.81 -2.78
C ASP A 96 -13.84 -5.29 -2.72
N LEU A 97 -14.00 -4.60 -3.86
CA LEU A 97 -13.73 -3.16 -4.01
C LEU A 97 -12.31 -2.76 -3.58
N VAL A 98 -11.38 -3.71 -3.76
CA VAL A 98 -9.95 -3.58 -3.54
C VAL A 98 -9.24 -4.42 -4.60
N LEU A 99 -8.15 -3.91 -5.15
CA LEU A 99 -7.27 -4.60 -6.09
C LEU A 99 -5.83 -4.33 -5.68
N TYR A 100 -5.04 -5.39 -5.59
CA TYR A 100 -3.60 -5.31 -5.33
C TYR A 100 -2.86 -6.40 -6.10
N ALA A 101 -1.60 -6.13 -6.42
CA ALA A 101 -0.72 -7.12 -7.02
C ALA A 101 -0.16 -8.05 -5.95
N GLY A 102 -0.03 -9.32 -6.28
CA GLY A 102 0.55 -10.31 -5.39
C GLY A 102 0.34 -11.73 -5.88
N VAL A 103 0.62 -12.70 -5.02
CA VAL A 103 0.43 -14.12 -5.32
C VAL A 103 -0.07 -14.88 -4.08
N SER A 104 -0.87 -15.91 -4.31
CA SER A 104 -1.28 -16.84 -3.26
C SER A 104 -1.70 -18.18 -3.88
N ASP A 105 -1.75 -19.22 -3.08
CA ASP A 105 -2.39 -20.48 -3.45
C ASP A 105 -3.93 -20.37 -3.44
N GLU A 106 -4.61 -21.48 -3.70
CA GLU A 106 -6.06 -21.58 -3.70
C GLU A 106 -6.70 -21.24 -2.33
N ASN A 107 -5.95 -21.39 -1.25
CA ASN A 107 -6.35 -21.15 0.13
C ASN A 107 -5.98 -19.73 0.62
N ASN A 108 -5.55 -18.84 -0.29
CA ASN A 108 -5.07 -17.49 0.01
C ASN A 108 -3.74 -17.47 0.80
N LYS A 109 -2.97 -18.55 0.74
CA LYS A 109 -1.67 -18.66 1.41
C LYS A 109 -0.56 -18.17 0.50
N SER A 110 0.29 -17.29 1.01
CA SER A 110 1.51 -16.84 0.36
C SER A 110 2.52 -17.98 0.19
N PRO A 111 3.41 -17.88 -0.82
CA PRO A 111 4.54 -18.79 -0.94
C PRO A 111 5.53 -18.58 0.21
N SER A 112 6.09 -19.67 0.73
CA SER A 112 7.12 -19.64 1.80
C SER A 112 8.37 -18.82 1.42
N SER A 113 8.61 -18.64 0.12
CA SER A 113 9.73 -17.85 -0.42
C SER A 113 9.48 -16.34 -0.44
N TRP A 114 8.33 -15.85 0.03
CA TRP A 114 8.11 -14.41 0.15
C TRP A 114 9.23 -13.78 0.99
N HIS A 115 9.74 -12.64 0.53
CA HIS A 115 11.06 -12.10 0.87
C HIS A 115 11.29 -11.78 2.36
N TRP A 116 10.27 -11.92 3.22
CA TRP A 116 10.43 -11.86 4.67
C TRP A 116 10.93 -13.15 5.30
N GLY A 117 10.97 -14.28 4.60
CA GLY A 117 11.56 -15.53 5.08
C GLY A 117 11.00 -16.09 6.40
N THR A 118 9.93 -15.51 6.95
CA THR A 118 9.24 -15.92 8.18
C THR A 118 7.74 -16.00 8.01
N ILE A 119 7.24 -15.96 6.77
CA ILE A 119 5.81 -15.84 6.52
C ILE A 119 5.01 -17.03 7.04
N ASP A 120 5.56 -18.25 6.95
CA ASP A 120 4.91 -19.44 7.51
C ASP A 120 4.73 -19.34 9.04
N GLU A 121 5.74 -18.82 9.75
CA GLU A 121 5.64 -18.58 11.20
C GLU A 121 4.61 -17.50 11.52
N VAL A 122 4.54 -16.44 10.71
CA VAL A 122 3.54 -15.39 10.88
C VAL A 122 2.13 -15.97 10.66
N ILE A 123 1.92 -16.74 9.59
CA ILE A 123 0.64 -17.42 9.30
C ILE A 123 0.22 -18.32 10.46
N GLU A 124 1.14 -19.13 10.98
CA GLU A 124 0.88 -20.02 12.13
C GLU A 124 0.41 -19.23 13.35
N LYS A 125 1.08 -18.10 13.65
CA LYS A 125 0.79 -17.30 14.85
C LYS A 125 -0.42 -16.38 14.73
N VAL A 126 -0.68 -15.86 13.53
CA VAL A 126 -1.87 -15.07 13.22
C VAL A 126 -3.10 -15.98 13.16
N GLY A 127 -2.94 -17.23 12.72
CA GLY A 127 -3.99 -18.24 12.63
C GLY A 127 -4.87 -18.11 11.39
N VAL A 128 -4.42 -17.38 10.37
CA VAL A 128 -5.11 -17.24 9.07
C VAL A 128 -4.11 -17.31 7.92
N ASN A 129 -4.56 -17.79 6.77
CA ASN A 129 -3.74 -17.72 5.55
C ASN A 129 -3.61 -16.25 5.11
N ILE A 130 -2.38 -15.89 4.77
CA ILE A 130 -2.00 -14.51 4.42
C ILE A 130 -1.49 -14.52 2.98
N PRO A 131 -2.08 -13.74 2.05
CA PRO A 131 -1.58 -13.62 0.69
C PRO A 131 -0.28 -12.83 0.64
N GLN A 132 0.53 -13.05 -0.40
CA GLN A 132 1.64 -12.15 -0.69
C GLN A 132 1.06 -10.92 -1.37
N ILE A 133 1.49 -9.74 -0.94
CA ILE A 133 1.17 -8.45 -1.54
C ILE A 133 2.45 -7.77 -2.04
N SER A 134 2.31 -7.00 -3.12
CA SER A 134 3.23 -5.95 -3.52
C SER A 134 2.66 -4.61 -3.06
N GLY A 135 3.29 -3.99 -2.06
CA GLY A 135 2.84 -2.73 -1.44
C GLY A 135 2.95 -1.49 -2.34
N THR A 136 3.49 -1.66 -3.55
CA THR A 136 3.74 -0.57 -4.50
C THR A 136 2.48 0.01 -5.14
N LEU A 137 1.41 -0.79 -5.24
CA LEU A 137 0.16 -0.38 -5.89
C LEU A 137 -1.05 -1.05 -5.23
N ILE A 138 -2.00 -0.22 -4.78
CA ILE A 138 -3.29 -0.68 -4.25
C ILE A 138 -4.38 0.22 -4.81
N VAL A 139 -5.37 -0.35 -5.51
CA VAL A 139 -6.61 0.34 -5.89
C VAL A 139 -7.71 -0.04 -4.91
N TYR A 140 -8.47 0.94 -4.44
CA TYR A 140 -9.47 0.70 -3.41
C TYR A 140 -10.62 1.68 -3.48
N ASN A 141 -11.79 1.21 -3.02
CA ASN A 141 -12.83 2.07 -2.52
C ASN A 141 -12.43 2.65 -1.15
N LYS A 142 -12.55 3.97 -1.01
CA LYS A 142 -12.15 4.73 0.17
C LYS A 142 -12.77 4.18 1.46
N ASN A 143 -14.08 4.03 1.47
CA ASN A 143 -14.82 3.61 2.66
C ASN A 143 -14.49 2.16 3.02
N ARG A 144 -14.33 1.30 2.01
CA ARG A 144 -13.96 -0.10 2.21
C ARG A 144 -12.58 -0.27 2.83
N LEU A 145 -11.55 0.40 2.28
CA LEU A 145 -10.21 0.31 2.85
C LEU A 145 -10.14 0.88 4.27
N LYS A 146 -10.81 2.00 4.50
CA LYS A 146 -10.93 2.62 5.83
C LYS A 146 -11.59 1.70 6.84
N GLU A 147 -12.66 1.00 6.47
CA GLU A 147 -13.34 0.02 7.32
C GLU A 147 -12.40 -1.11 7.74
N MET A 148 -11.72 -1.74 6.78
CA MET A 148 -10.80 -2.84 7.07
C MET A 148 -9.62 -2.40 7.95
N VAL A 149 -9.07 -1.20 7.70
CA VAL A 149 -8.00 -0.61 8.53
C VAL A 149 -8.49 -0.41 9.96
N ASN A 150 -9.66 0.21 10.16
CA ASN A 150 -10.25 0.41 11.49
C ASN A 150 -10.49 -0.91 12.22
N LEU A 151 -10.91 -1.96 11.49
CA LEU A 151 -11.28 -3.23 12.09
C LEU A 151 -10.07 -4.02 12.59
N HIS A 152 -8.94 -3.96 11.86
CA HIS A 152 -7.84 -4.91 12.05
C HIS A 152 -6.53 -4.30 12.55
N VAL A 153 -6.22 -3.04 12.22
CA VAL A 153 -4.88 -2.48 12.44
C VAL A 153 -4.49 -2.48 13.91
N GLU A 154 -5.37 -2.10 14.84
CA GLU A 154 -5.04 -2.10 16.27
C GLU A 154 -4.66 -3.50 16.77
N ASN A 155 -5.45 -4.52 16.42
CA ASN A 155 -5.16 -5.90 16.81
C ASN A 155 -3.82 -6.36 16.23
N ILE A 156 -3.53 -6.00 14.98
CA ILE A 156 -2.26 -6.34 14.34
C ILE A 156 -1.10 -5.70 15.10
N LEU A 157 -1.13 -4.37 15.27
CA LEU A 157 -0.07 -3.60 15.93
C LEU A 157 0.19 -4.09 17.37
N ASN A 158 -0.86 -4.46 18.11
CA ASN A 158 -0.76 -5.00 19.47
C ASN A 158 -0.13 -6.40 19.55
N ASN A 159 -0.01 -7.12 18.43
CA ASN A 159 0.51 -8.49 18.39
C ASN A 159 1.73 -8.67 17.46
N ILE A 160 2.23 -7.62 16.81
CA ILE A 160 3.42 -7.68 15.92
C ILE A 160 4.59 -8.42 16.56
N SER A 161 4.94 -8.06 17.80
CA SER A 161 6.07 -8.67 18.53
C SER A 161 5.84 -10.16 18.83
N LYS A 162 4.58 -10.57 19.01
CA LYS A 162 4.23 -11.96 19.25
C LYS A 162 4.23 -12.77 17.97
N TRP A 163 3.87 -12.17 16.84
CA TRP A 163 3.69 -12.83 15.54
C TRP A 163 4.98 -13.01 14.72
N ASN A 164 6.16 -12.76 15.30
CA ASN A 164 7.46 -12.87 14.60
C ASN A 164 7.53 -12.00 13.34
N ILE A 165 6.81 -10.88 13.31
CA ILE A 165 6.95 -9.90 12.24
C ILE A 165 8.28 -9.19 12.44
N LYS A 166 9.23 -9.49 11.54
CA LYS A 166 10.56 -8.88 11.55
C LYS A 166 10.51 -7.47 10.98
N THR A 167 11.35 -6.59 11.50
CA THR A 167 11.67 -5.30 10.88
C THR A 167 12.78 -5.53 9.86
N TRP A 168 12.58 -5.10 8.61
CA TRP A 168 13.54 -5.35 7.52
C TRP A 168 14.13 -4.06 7.00
N TYR A 169 13.27 -3.11 6.62
CA TYR A 169 13.71 -1.87 6.00
C TYR A 169 13.90 -0.77 7.03
N ARG A 170 15.13 -0.24 7.13
CA ARG A 170 15.50 0.86 8.06
C ARG A 170 15.09 0.60 9.53
N ASN A 171 15.08 -0.67 9.94
CA ASN A 171 14.59 -1.13 11.26
C ASN A 171 13.13 -0.77 11.56
N GLY A 172 12.34 -0.38 10.56
CA GLY A 172 10.92 -0.08 10.70
C GLY A 172 10.04 -1.27 10.36
N LEU A 173 8.75 -1.15 10.70
CA LEU A 173 7.74 -2.15 10.38
C LEU A 173 7.42 -2.10 8.88
N PRO A 174 7.38 -3.25 8.19
CA PRO A 174 6.89 -3.29 6.82
C PRO A 174 5.35 -3.10 6.83
N GLU A 175 4.85 -2.19 6.02
CA GLU A 175 3.41 -1.98 5.81
C GLU A 175 2.76 -3.17 5.08
N GLU A 176 3.53 -3.82 4.20
CA GLU A 176 3.08 -4.92 3.37
C GLU A 176 2.54 -6.08 4.23
N ILE A 177 3.15 -6.39 5.38
CA ILE A 177 2.68 -7.52 6.22
C ILE A 177 1.37 -7.17 6.90
N ILE A 178 1.21 -5.90 7.26
CA ILE A 178 0.00 -5.41 7.90
C ILE A 178 -1.13 -5.51 6.89
N TYR A 179 -0.95 -5.01 5.66
CA TYR A 179 -1.94 -5.15 4.60
C TYR A 179 -2.24 -6.60 4.25
N ALA A 180 -1.21 -7.45 4.18
CA ALA A 180 -1.40 -8.86 3.90
C ALA A 180 -2.23 -9.56 4.99
N ILE A 181 -1.99 -9.26 6.27
CA ILE A 181 -2.81 -9.80 7.36
C ILE A 181 -4.25 -9.29 7.26
N ILE A 182 -4.45 -7.99 7.00
CA ILE A 182 -5.79 -7.41 6.77
C ILE A 182 -6.52 -8.18 5.65
N PHE A 183 -5.88 -8.34 4.50
CA PHE A 183 -6.47 -9.04 3.36
C PHE A 183 -6.63 -10.55 3.59
N GLY A 184 -5.79 -11.15 4.43
CA GLY A 184 -5.96 -12.52 4.93
C GLY A 184 -7.24 -12.67 5.77
N TYR A 185 -7.48 -11.77 6.73
CA TYR A 185 -8.70 -11.76 7.53
C TYR A 185 -9.96 -11.55 6.67
N GLU A 186 -9.87 -10.67 5.68
CA GLU A 186 -10.97 -10.36 4.76
C GLU A 186 -11.10 -11.37 3.61
N LYS A 187 -10.19 -12.36 3.52
CA LYS A 187 -10.13 -13.37 2.45
C LYS A 187 -10.04 -12.79 1.03
N ILE A 188 -9.47 -11.59 0.91
CA ILE A 188 -9.27 -10.92 -0.37
C ILE A 188 -8.03 -11.53 -1.04
N LYS A 189 -8.19 -11.98 -2.28
CA LYS A 189 -7.11 -12.59 -3.05
C LYS A 189 -6.35 -11.54 -3.88
N PRO A 190 -5.05 -11.72 -4.12
CA PRO A 190 -4.30 -10.86 -5.03
C PRO A 190 -4.78 -11.06 -6.47
N SER A 191 -4.65 -10.03 -7.31
CA SER A 191 -4.80 -10.16 -8.76
C SER A 191 -3.48 -10.61 -9.38
N ILE A 192 -3.50 -11.80 -9.99
CA ILE A 192 -2.36 -12.37 -10.70
C ILE A 192 -2.14 -11.58 -12.00
N GLU A 193 -3.22 -11.17 -12.67
CA GLU A 193 -3.17 -10.39 -13.89
C GLU A 193 -2.51 -9.02 -13.67
N LEU A 194 -2.85 -8.35 -12.56
CA LEU A 194 -2.19 -7.10 -12.15
C LEU A 194 -0.72 -7.36 -11.78
N ASN A 195 -0.43 -8.42 -11.03
CA ASN A 195 0.94 -8.80 -10.68
C ASN A 195 1.82 -8.99 -11.92
N ASP A 196 1.35 -9.81 -12.87
CA ASP A 196 2.06 -10.08 -14.12
C ASP A 196 2.19 -8.82 -14.98
N TRP A 197 1.20 -7.92 -14.92
CA TRP A 197 1.26 -6.66 -15.64
C TRP A 197 2.32 -5.72 -15.05
N ILE A 198 2.36 -5.54 -13.73
CA ILE A 198 3.31 -4.65 -13.02
C ILE A 198 4.74 -5.15 -13.17
N PHE A 199 4.97 -6.45 -12.98
CA PHE A 199 6.33 -7.03 -13.04
C PHE A 199 6.79 -7.38 -14.45
N ASN A 200 6.04 -6.97 -15.48
CA ASN A 200 6.49 -7.02 -16.86
C ASN A 200 7.17 -5.71 -17.24
N ASN A 201 8.50 -5.77 -17.43
CA ASN A 201 9.34 -4.61 -17.79
C ASN A 201 8.93 -3.86 -19.07
N LYS A 202 8.04 -4.42 -19.91
CA LYS A 202 7.46 -3.72 -21.07
C LYS A 202 6.27 -2.84 -20.72
N ASN A 203 5.68 -3.01 -19.54
CA ASN A 203 4.49 -2.31 -19.08
C ASN A 203 4.84 -1.33 -17.95
N CYS A 204 5.56 -1.80 -16.93
CA CYS A 204 5.93 -1.02 -15.76
C CYS A 204 7.35 -1.41 -15.30
N ASP A 205 8.06 -0.45 -14.71
CA ASP A 205 9.30 -0.63 -13.98
C ASP A 205 9.01 -0.24 -12.52
N PRO A 206 8.70 -1.18 -11.63
CA PRO A 206 8.31 -0.87 -10.25
C PRO A 206 9.50 -0.52 -9.35
N MET A 207 10.73 -0.58 -9.87
CA MET A 207 11.96 -0.29 -9.14
C MET A 207 13.00 0.25 -10.11
N ASP A 208 12.85 1.47 -10.62
CA ASP A 208 13.91 2.04 -11.45
C ASP A 208 15.16 2.26 -10.60
N LYS A 209 16.08 1.29 -10.67
CA LYS A 209 17.35 1.30 -9.92
C LYS A 209 18.35 2.35 -10.44
N ASN A 210 17.95 3.17 -11.42
CA ASN A 210 18.83 4.14 -12.08
C ASN A 210 18.50 5.61 -11.73
N VAL A 211 17.59 5.88 -10.79
CA VAL A 211 17.28 7.23 -10.29
C VAL A 211 17.91 7.47 -8.92
#